data_AF-G1DUV2-F1
#
_entry.id   AF-G1DUV2-F1
#
_cell.length_a   1.000
_cell.length_b   1.000
_cell.length_c   1.000
_cell.angle_alpha   90.00
_cell.angle_beta   90.00
_cell.angle_gamma   90.00
#
_symmetry.space_group_name_H-M   'P 1'
#
loop_
_entity.id
_entity.type
_entity.pdbx_description
1 polymer ?
#
loop_
_entity_poly.entity_id
_entity_poly.type
_entity_poly.pdbx_seq_one_letter_code
_entity_poly.pdbx_strand_id
1 'polypeptide(L)'
;MFAAQNGLKGDPRLKGISEAIRVVPDFPKPGIMFQDITTLLLNHKAFQDTVDIFVDRYRDMGISVVAGVEARGFMFGPSIALAIGAKFVPLRKPRKLPGEVISETYVLEYGTDCL
;
A
#
# COMPACT_ATOMS: atom_id res chain seq x y z
N MET A 1 -6.83 13.72 -7.38
CA MET A 1 -5.71 14.69 -7.39
C MET A 1 -4.32 14.03 -7.34
N PHE A 2 -4.12 12.88 -6.69
CA PHE A 2 -2.78 12.24 -6.55
C PHE A 2 -2.14 11.69 -7.85
N ALA A 3 -2.92 11.18 -8.81
CA ALA A 3 -2.36 10.64 -10.06
C ALA A 3 -1.71 11.72 -10.97
N ALA A 4 -2.13 12.98 -10.84
CA ALA A 4 -1.67 14.08 -11.69
C ALA A 4 -0.24 14.54 -11.37
N GLN A 5 0.23 14.35 -10.13
CA GLN A 5 1.57 14.78 -9.69
C GLN A 5 2.67 13.76 -9.98
N ASN A 6 2.29 12.53 -10.37
CA ASN A 6 3.19 11.39 -10.47
C ASN A 6 3.41 10.86 -11.89
N GLY A 7 2.97 11.58 -12.93
CA GLY A 7 3.11 11.13 -14.32
C GLY A 7 2.17 9.99 -14.73
N LEU A 8 1.25 9.58 -13.84
CA LEU A 8 0.27 8.50 -14.10
C LEU A 8 -0.97 9.00 -14.86
N LYS A 9 -1.04 10.30 -15.16
CA LYS A 9 -2.20 10.90 -15.85
C LYS A 9 -2.32 10.29 -17.25
N GLY A 10 -3.40 9.55 -17.48
CA GLY A 10 -3.67 8.88 -18.76
C GLY A 10 -3.19 7.44 -18.85
N ASP A 11 -2.59 6.88 -17.78
CA ASP A 11 -2.28 5.45 -17.76
C ASP A 11 -3.59 4.64 -17.86
N PRO A 12 -3.75 3.80 -18.89
CA PRO A 12 -5.01 3.08 -19.15
C PRO A 12 -5.35 2.08 -18.04
N ARG A 13 -4.36 1.65 -17.25
CA ARG A 13 -4.55 0.71 -16.14
C ARG A 13 -5.35 1.31 -14.98
N LEU A 14 -5.27 2.63 -14.77
CA LEU A 14 -5.90 3.30 -13.63
C LEU A 14 -7.41 3.09 -13.56
N LYS A 15 -8.08 3.04 -14.73
CA LYS A 15 -9.52 2.80 -14.78
C LYS A 15 -9.86 1.42 -14.23
N GLY A 16 -9.20 0.37 -14.72
CA GLY A 16 -9.43 -1.00 -14.26
C GLY A 16 -9.09 -1.21 -12.79
N ILE A 17 -8.02 -0.57 -12.30
CA ILE A 17 -7.65 -0.58 -10.88
C ILE A 17 -8.75 0.07 -10.03
N SER A 18 -9.22 1.26 -10.43
CA SER A 18 -10.24 1.99 -9.68
C SER A 18 -11.58 1.25 -9.65
N GLU A 19 -11.97 0.62 -10.76
CA GLU A 19 -13.22 -0.16 -10.86
C GLU A 19 -13.16 -1.47 -10.04
N ALA A 20 -11.96 -2.00 -9.78
CA ALA A 20 -11.77 -3.21 -8.99
C ALA A 20 -11.84 -2.95 -7.47
N ILE A 21 -11.79 -1.70 -7.00
CA ILE A 21 -11.90 -1.35 -5.58
C ILE A 21 -13.38 -1.16 -5.22
N ARG A 22 -13.87 -1.98 -4.28
CA ARG A 22 -15.23 -1.83 -3.76
C ARG A 22 -15.30 -0.70 -2.76
N VAL A 23 -16.34 0.12 -2.85
CA VAL A 23 -16.67 1.12 -1.83
C VAL A 23 -17.73 0.56 -0.89
N VAL A 24 -17.45 0.57 0.41
CA VAL A 24 -18.39 0.15 1.47
C VAL A 24 -18.82 1.41 2.23
N PRO A 25 -20.07 1.88 2.06
CA PRO A 25 -20.57 3.04 2.80
C PRO A 25 -20.73 2.73 4.29
N ASP A 26 -20.60 3.78 5.11
CA ASP A 26 -20.85 3.78 6.55
C ASP A 26 -20.01 2.79 7.38
N PHE A 27 -18.81 2.45 6.89
CA PHE A 27 -17.85 1.59 7.57
C PHE A 27 -16.53 2.32 7.87
N PRO A 28 -15.92 2.15 9.05
CA PRO A 28 -16.41 1.42 10.22
C PRO A 28 -17.44 2.21 11.05
N LYS A 29 -17.73 3.46 10.66
CA LYS A 29 -18.71 4.34 11.30
C LYS A 29 -19.49 5.12 10.22
N PRO A 30 -20.71 5.59 10.53
CA PRO A 30 -21.51 6.39 9.60
C PRO A 30 -20.75 7.59 9.03
N GLY A 31 -20.97 7.88 7.74
CA GLY A 31 -20.35 8.99 7.01
C GLY A 31 -18.99 8.67 6.36
N ILE A 32 -18.46 7.45 6.48
CA ILE A 32 -17.21 7.04 5.81
C ILE A 32 -17.50 6.19 4.57
N MET A 33 -16.86 6.54 3.44
CA MET A 33 -16.84 5.71 2.22
C MET A 33 -15.57 4.85 2.20
N PHE A 34 -15.63 3.66 2.82
CA PHE A 34 -14.46 2.81 2.98
C PHE A 34 -14.03 2.18 1.66
N GLN A 35 -12.75 2.33 1.32
CA GLN A 35 -12.14 1.73 0.12
C GLN A 35 -11.65 0.31 0.46
N ASP A 36 -12.46 -0.68 0.14
CA ASP A 36 -12.14 -2.08 0.35
C ASP A 36 -11.31 -2.62 -0.82
N ILE A 37 -10.00 -2.69 -0.60
CA ILE A 37 -9.03 -3.19 -1.58
C ILE A 37 -9.08 -4.71 -1.76
N THR A 38 -9.81 -5.46 -0.94
CA THR A 38 -9.81 -6.94 -1.03
C THR A 38 -10.37 -7.44 -2.36
N THR A 39 -11.33 -6.73 -2.96
CA THR A 39 -11.85 -7.05 -4.30
C THR A 39 -10.81 -6.79 -5.40
N LEU A 40 -9.96 -5.78 -5.24
CA LEU A 40 -8.83 -5.54 -6.14
C LEU A 40 -7.84 -6.69 -6.06
N LEU A 41 -7.54 -7.18 -4.86
CA LEU A 41 -6.61 -8.31 -4.66
C LEU A 41 -7.13 -9.62 -5.29
N LEU A 42 -8.45 -9.81 -5.33
CA LEU A 42 -9.08 -10.97 -5.99
C LEU A 42 -9.08 -10.84 -7.53
N ASN A 43 -8.97 -9.63 -8.06
CA ASN A 43 -8.83 -9.40 -9.50
C ASN A 43 -7.34 -9.43 -9.88
N HIS A 44 -6.89 -10.59 -10.38
CA HIS A 44 -5.49 -10.81 -10.76
C HIS A 44 -4.92 -9.69 -11.66
N LYS A 45 -5.67 -9.25 -12.68
CA LYS A 45 -5.19 -8.22 -13.61
C LYS A 45 -5.04 -6.87 -12.93
N ALA A 46 -6.05 -6.44 -12.15
CA ALA A 46 -5.99 -5.18 -11.42
C ALA A 46 -4.88 -5.18 -10.35
N PHE A 47 -4.67 -6.31 -9.68
CA PHE A 47 -3.59 -6.46 -8.71
C PHE A 47 -2.21 -6.38 -9.37
N GLN A 48 -2.01 -7.11 -10.47
CA GLN A 48 -0.77 -7.05 -11.25
C GLN A 48 -0.50 -5.63 -11.75
N ASP A 49 -1.50 -4.99 -12.37
CA ASP A 49 -1.39 -3.61 -12.87
C ASP A 49 -1.03 -2.61 -11.76
N THR A 50 -1.57 -2.82 -10.56
CA THR A 50 -1.23 -2.00 -9.38
C THR A 50 0.24 -2.16 -9.01
N VAL A 51 0.75 -3.39 -8.94
CA VAL A 51 2.16 -3.65 -8.63
C VAL A 51 3.05 -3.09 -9.73
N ASP A 52 2.71 -3.32 -11.00
CA ASP A 52 3.50 -2.88 -12.15
C ASP A 52 3.64 -1.37 -12.19
N ILE A 53 2.59 -0.60 -11.89
CA ILE A 53 2.68 0.87 -11.79
C ILE A 53 3.77 1.30 -10.79
N PHE A 54 3.88 0.63 -9.64
CA PHE A 54 4.93 0.94 -8.67
C PHE A 54 6.31 0.50 -9.16
N VAL A 55 6.41 -0.67 -9.78
CA VAL A 55 7.66 -1.20 -10.33
C VAL A 55 8.19 -0.30 -11.45
N ASP A 56 7.35 0.06 -12.42
CA ASP A 56 7.67 0.96 -13.53
C ASP A 56 8.24 2.28 -13.03
N ARG A 57 7.68 2.80 -11.93
CA ARG A 57 8.13 4.05 -11.32
C ARG A 57 9.49 3.94 -10.65
N TYR A 58 9.78 2.81 -9.98
CA TYR A 58 10.91 2.72 -9.05
C TYR A 58 12.08 1.85 -9.52
N ARG A 59 11.92 1.07 -10.61
CA ARG A 59 12.91 0.08 -11.08
C ARG A 59 14.33 0.65 -11.23
N ASP A 60 14.46 1.86 -11.77
CA ASP A 60 15.77 2.46 -12.10
C ASP A 60 16.22 3.54 -11.10
N MET A 61 15.50 3.67 -9.97
CA MET A 61 15.81 4.68 -8.95
C MET A 61 16.86 4.22 -7.92
N GLY A 62 17.41 3.00 -8.07
CA GLY A 62 18.40 2.46 -7.14
C GLY A 62 17.87 2.23 -5.72
N ILE A 63 16.55 1.99 -5.58
CA ILE A 63 15.93 1.71 -4.29
C ILE A 63 16.48 0.39 -3.73
N SER A 64 17.14 0.45 -2.57
CA SER A 64 17.75 -0.72 -1.92
C SER A 64 16.83 -1.39 -0.90
N VAL A 65 15.83 -0.67 -0.39
CA VAL A 65 14.91 -1.12 0.65
C VAL A 65 13.50 -0.61 0.39
N VAL A 66 12.51 -1.49 0.55
CA VAL A 66 11.09 -1.16 0.62
C VAL A 66 10.58 -1.53 2.00
N ALA A 67 10.04 -0.55 2.73
CA ALA A 67 9.41 -0.77 4.02
C ALA A 67 7.89 -0.88 3.86
N GLY A 68 7.29 -1.93 4.42
CA GLY A 68 5.83 -2.09 4.47
C GLY A 68 5.31 -1.87 5.88
N VAL A 69 4.19 -1.18 6.03
CA VAL A 69 3.49 -1.05 7.32
C VAL A 69 2.44 -2.15 7.44
N GLU A 70 2.37 -2.81 8.60
CA GLU A 70 1.40 -3.87 8.80
C GLU A 70 -0.07 -3.37 8.80
N ALA A 71 -1.05 -4.20 8.46
CA ALA A 71 -0.91 -5.49 7.76
C ALA A 71 -1.06 -5.30 6.25
N ARG A 72 -1.93 -4.37 5.81
CA ARG A 72 -2.30 -4.22 4.39
C ARG A 72 -1.15 -3.74 3.51
N GLY A 73 -0.16 -3.03 4.07
CA GLY A 73 1.07 -2.70 3.32
C GLY A 73 1.86 -3.94 2.90
N PHE A 74 1.73 -5.05 3.62
CA PHE A 74 2.38 -6.32 3.28
C PHE A 74 1.75 -7.01 2.07
N MET A 75 0.56 -6.59 1.62
CA MET A 75 -0.06 -7.15 0.42
C MET A 75 0.63 -6.66 -0.87
N PHE A 76 1.34 -5.53 -0.81
CA PHE A 76 1.99 -4.92 -1.99
C PHE A 76 3.51 -4.81 -1.82
N GLY A 77 3.98 -4.41 -0.63
CA GLY A 77 5.38 -4.09 -0.36
C GLY A 77 6.37 -5.19 -0.77
N PRO A 78 6.18 -6.45 -0.34
CA PRO A 78 7.07 -7.55 -0.73
C PRO A 78 7.13 -7.79 -2.25
N SER A 79 5.98 -7.73 -2.94
CA SER A 79 5.91 -7.91 -4.39
C SER A 79 6.66 -6.82 -5.14
N ILE A 80 6.53 -5.57 -4.69
CA ILE A 80 7.27 -4.43 -5.27
C ILE A 80 8.77 -4.59 -4.99
N ALA A 81 9.15 -4.89 -3.75
CA ALA A 81 10.54 -5.07 -3.35
C ALA A 81 11.24 -6.14 -4.20
N LEU A 82 10.60 -7.30 -4.35
CA LEU A 82 11.12 -8.40 -5.14
C LEU A 82 11.30 -8.00 -6.62
N ALA A 83 10.31 -7.32 -7.20
CA ALA A 83 10.31 -6.94 -8.60
C ALA A 83 11.38 -5.89 -8.97
N ILE A 84 11.75 -5.01 -8.04
CA ILE A 84 12.81 -4.01 -8.25
C ILE A 84 14.19 -4.45 -7.71
N GLY A 85 14.31 -5.66 -7.16
CA GLY A 85 15.57 -6.17 -6.61
C GLY A 85 15.97 -5.53 -5.27
N ALA A 86 15.01 -5.03 -4.49
CA ALA A 86 15.22 -4.42 -3.18
C ALA A 86 14.97 -5.41 -2.03
N LYS A 87 15.51 -5.08 -0.85
CA LYS A 87 15.16 -5.75 0.41
C LYS A 87 13.78 -5.32 0.86
N PHE A 88 13.06 -6.21 1.54
CA PHE A 88 11.81 -5.85 2.22
C PHE A 88 12.00 -5.77 3.73
N VAL A 89 11.50 -4.69 4.35
CA VAL A 89 11.53 -4.50 5.81
C VAL A 89 10.10 -4.36 6.36
N PRO A 90 9.66 -5.26 7.26
CA PRO A 90 8.35 -5.13 7.89
C PRO A 90 8.38 -4.11 9.03
N LEU A 91 7.49 -3.13 9.01
CA LEU A 91 7.18 -2.24 10.13
C LEU A 91 5.92 -2.74 10.82
N ARG A 92 5.98 -2.95 12.14
CA ARG A 92 4.91 -3.61 12.89
C ARG A 92 4.67 -2.94 14.22
N LYS A 93 3.43 -3.02 14.71
CA LYS A 93 3.05 -2.56 16.04
C LYS A 93 3.94 -3.18 17.13
N PRO A 94 4.04 -2.53 18.30
CA PRO A 94 4.86 -2.99 19.40
C PRO A 94 4.68 -4.47 19.74
N ARG A 95 5.80 -5.13 20.05
CA ARG A 95 5.89 -6.54 20.45
C ARG A 95 5.60 -7.57 19.33
N LYS A 96 5.62 -7.15 18.06
CA LYS A 96 5.47 -8.06 16.90
C LYS A 96 6.77 -8.43 16.20
N LEU A 97 7.83 -7.65 16.39
CA LEU A 97 9.17 -7.96 15.89
C LEU A 97 10.04 -8.51 17.02
N PRO A 98 10.85 -9.55 16.78
CA PRO A 98 11.82 -10.05 17.74
C PRO A 98 13.09 -9.16 17.75
N GLY A 99 13.83 -9.19 18.85
CA GLY A 99 15.11 -8.50 18.99
C GLY A 99 14.99 -7.03 19.41
N GLU A 100 16.08 -6.29 19.20
CA GLU A 100 16.11 -4.85 19.45
C GLU A 100 15.30 -4.10 18.40
N VAL A 101 14.44 -3.19 18.84
CA VAL A 101 13.55 -2.42 17.98
C VAL A 101 13.58 -0.94 18.40
N ILE A 102 13.45 -0.06 17.42
CA ILE A 102 13.07 1.33 17.64
C ILE A 102 11.57 1.47 17.37
N SER A 103 10.94 2.48 17.96
CA SER A 103 9.49 2.69 17.85
C SER A 103 9.15 4.17 17.71
N GLU A 104 8.18 4.48 16.86
CA GLU A 104 7.66 5.83 16.66
C GLU A 104 6.17 5.89 16.98
N THR A 105 5.76 6.89 17.76
CA THR A 105 4.35 7.10 18.13
C THR A 105 3.73 8.14 17.23
N TYR A 106 2.50 7.90 16.77
CA TYR A 106 1.74 8.84 15.95
C TYR A 106 0.32 9.02 16.48
N VAL A 107 -0.24 10.20 16.23
CA VAL A 107 -1.58 10.59 16.68
C VAL A 107 -2.60 10.20 15.62
N LEU A 108 -3.70 9.59 16.07
CA LEU A 108 -4.89 9.30 15.29
C LEU A 108 -5.98 10.32 15.63
N GLU A 109 -7.02 10.40 14.80
CA GLU A 109 -8.18 11.27 15.01
C GLU A 109 -8.84 11.06 16.40
N TYR A 110 -8.78 9.83 16.92
CA TYR A 110 -9.29 9.47 18.26
C TYR A 110 -8.31 8.56 19.02
N GLY A 111 -7.03 8.93 19.10
CA GLY A 111 -6.08 8.21 19.95
C GLY A 111 -4.62 8.35 19.53
N THR A 112 -3.79 7.41 19.97
CA THR A 112 -2.40 7.26 19.54
C THR A 112 -2.14 5.81 19.17
N ASP A 113 -1.24 5.59 18.24
CA ASP A 113 -0.78 4.27 17.82
C ASP A 113 0.73 4.33 17.60
N CYS A 114 1.37 3.18 17.46
CA CYS A 114 2.83 3.09 17.43
C CYS A 114 3.29 2.01 16.44
N LEU A 115 4.37 2.29 15.72
CA LEU A 115 5.04 1.40 14.77
C LEU A 115 6.52 1.25 15.11
#